data_AF-A0A9P6J8M4-F1
#
_entry.id   AF-A0A9P6J8M4-F1
#
_cell.length_a   1.000
_cell.length_b   1.000
_cell.length_c   1.000
_cell.angle_alpha   90.00
_cell.angle_beta   90.00
_cell.angle_gamma   90.00
#
_symmetry.space_group_name_H-M   'P 1'
#
loop_
_entity.id
_entity.type
_entity.pdbx_description
1 polymer ?
#
loop_
_entity_poly.entity_id
_entity_poly.type
_entity_poly.pdbx_seq_one_letter_code
_entity_poly.pdbx_strand_id
1 'polypeptide(L)'
;MRRIARFELRSIVTLLLIIAKPLQISYDVGISMIKYEEGFFTIPGTDRIVGRPSDSWEPSHRARAEVLDYILACAMALLTSIFFLLQSFYHYISKSVTKSSFMSSFEFRLNIVCSLIVIAVFPLIQYLFRNNHALREAAPQMAFSVVLLIIGILGVRTHFRFQSLLKVAMLTISESTQGVVEKLEYFKDMNKILTGAMFGTGVSLAIASADGLMPNPVIARHKFASDFLITNLNFFEFIIW
;
A
#
# COMPACT_ATOMS: atom_id res chain seq x y z
N MET A 1 -2.41 21.77 18.21
CA MET A 1 -2.20 20.60 19.11
C MET A 1 -3.45 20.05 19.79
N ARG A 2 -4.48 20.85 20.20
CA ARG A 2 -5.71 20.32 20.86
C ARG A 2 -6.59 19.36 20.01
N ARG A 3 -6.43 19.30 18.68
CA ARG A 3 -7.12 18.32 17.82
C ARG A 3 -6.48 16.93 17.81
N ILE A 4 -5.16 16.85 18.02
CA ILE A 4 -4.42 15.58 18.05
C ILE A 4 -4.79 14.76 19.30
N ALA A 5 -5.10 15.45 20.40
CA ALA A 5 -5.53 14.83 21.66
C ALA A 5 -6.93 14.16 21.61
N ARG A 6 -7.73 14.38 20.55
CA ARG A 6 -9.08 13.80 20.46
C ARG A 6 -9.12 12.41 19.83
N PHE A 7 -7.97 11.85 19.41
CA PHE A 7 -7.91 10.56 18.71
C PHE A 7 -8.92 10.46 17.55
N GLU A 8 -9.21 11.58 16.88
CA GLU A 8 -10.05 11.56 15.69
C GLU A 8 -9.30 10.79 14.60
N LEU A 9 -10.01 9.89 13.91
CA LEU A 9 -9.45 8.98 12.91
C LEU A 9 -8.53 9.67 11.90
N ARG A 10 -8.93 10.87 11.46
CA ARG A 10 -8.17 11.71 10.54
C ARG A 10 -6.80 12.08 11.12
N SER A 11 -6.70 12.39 12.41
CA SER A 11 -5.44 12.72 13.08
C SER A 11 -4.53 11.50 13.18
N ILE A 12 -5.09 10.29 13.40
CA ILE A 12 -4.33 9.04 13.45
C ILE A 12 -3.75 8.74 12.06
N VAL A 13 -4.57 8.82 11.01
CA VAL A 13 -4.13 8.62 9.62
C VAL A 13 -3.01 9.61 9.25
N THR A 14 -3.16 10.89 9.56
CA THR A 14 -2.12 11.90 9.27
C THR A 14 -0.82 11.61 10.01
N LEU A 15 -0.88 11.21 11.29
CA LEU A 15 0.32 10.88 12.06
C LEU A 15 1.03 9.65 11.50
N LEU A 16 0.28 8.60 11.18
CA LEU A 16 0.84 7.41 10.55
C LEU A 16 1.49 7.73 9.19
N LEU A 17 0.90 8.64 8.41
CA LEU A 17 1.47 9.06 7.12
C LEU A 17 2.78 9.82 7.25
N ILE A 18 2.83 10.77 8.20
CA ILE A 18 4.03 11.54 8.50
C ILE A 18 5.18 10.64 8.97
N ILE A 19 4.88 9.47 9.55
CA ILE A 19 5.90 8.49 9.94
C ILE A 19 6.25 7.57 8.75
N ALA A 20 5.25 7.01 8.07
CA ALA A 20 5.44 6.00 7.04
C ALA A 20 6.17 6.52 5.80
N LYS A 21 5.87 7.75 5.34
CA LYS A 21 6.46 8.28 4.11
C LYS A 21 7.95 8.62 4.24
N PRO A 22 8.43 9.25 5.32
CA PRO A 22 9.86 9.40 5.56
C PRO A 22 10.61 8.07 5.68
N LEU A 23 10.00 7.03 6.26
CA LEU A 23 10.60 5.68 6.28
C LEU A 23 10.78 5.14 4.86
N GLN A 24 9.76 5.26 4.01
CA GLN A 24 9.83 4.86 2.59
C GLN A 24 10.90 5.65 1.83
N ILE A 25 10.95 6.98 1.99
CA ILE A 25 11.98 7.83 1.37
C ILE A 25 13.38 7.42 1.84
N SER A 26 13.55 7.10 3.13
CA SER A 26 14.84 6.67 3.68
C SER A 26 15.32 5.37 3.05
N TYR A 27 14.40 4.43 2.79
CA TYR A 27 14.68 3.23 2.02
C TYR A 27 15.11 3.56 0.57
N ASP A 28 14.30 4.34 -0.15
CA ASP A 28 14.52 4.64 -1.57
C ASP A 28 15.87 5.36 -1.80
N VAL A 29 16.18 6.35 -0.96
CA VAL A 29 17.46 7.07 -1.02
C VAL A 29 18.61 6.15 -0.61
N GLY A 30 18.46 5.40 0.49
CA GLY A 30 19.51 4.54 1.01
C GLY A 30 19.91 3.43 0.04
N ILE A 31 18.93 2.74 -0.55
CA ILE A 31 19.20 1.67 -1.51
C ILE A 31 19.74 2.22 -2.83
N SER A 32 19.30 3.41 -3.23
CA SER A 32 19.84 4.09 -4.42
C SER A 32 21.32 4.44 -4.22
N MET A 33 21.69 4.98 -3.05
CA MET A 33 23.10 5.28 -2.73
C MET A 33 23.97 4.02 -2.84
N ILE A 34 23.54 2.90 -2.23
CA ILE A 34 24.26 1.62 -2.32
C ILE A 34 24.40 1.16 -3.78
N LYS A 35 23.33 1.24 -4.58
CA LYS A 35 23.35 0.87 -6.00
C LYS A 35 24.32 1.74 -6.81
N TYR A 36 24.44 3.03 -6.51
CA TYR A 36 25.41 3.92 -7.16
C TYR A 36 26.85 3.67 -6.71
N GLU A 37 27.09 3.34 -5.44
CA GLU A 37 28.41 3.01 -4.91
C GLU A 37 28.96 1.68 -5.48
N GLU A 38 28.11 0.67 -5.63
CA GLU A 38 28.48 -0.65 -6.19
C GLU A 38 28.72 -0.63 -7.70
N GLY A 39 28.04 0.27 -8.42
CA GLY A 39 28.21 0.47 -9.85
C GLY A 39 27.73 -0.69 -10.74
N PHE A 40 28.30 -0.75 -11.95
CA PHE A 40 27.92 -1.71 -12.99
C PHE A 40 28.99 -2.79 -13.17
N PHE A 41 28.54 -3.97 -13.58
CA PHE A 41 29.37 -5.12 -13.90
C PHE A 41 29.08 -5.61 -15.32
N THR A 42 30.12 -6.03 -16.04
CA THR A 42 30.01 -6.66 -17.35
C THR A 42 29.84 -8.16 -17.17
N ILE A 43 28.76 -8.72 -17.72
CA ILE A 43 28.57 -10.18 -17.72
C ILE A 43 29.69 -10.82 -18.55
N PRO A 44 30.50 -11.73 -17.97
CA PRO A 44 31.61 -12.35 -18.68
C PRO A 44 31.10 -13.06 -19.93
N GLY A 45 31.64 -12.69 -21.10
CA GLY A 45 31.30 -13.31 -22.38
C GLY A 45 30.04 -12.79 -23.09
N THR A 46 29.31 -11.80 -22.54
CA THR A 46 28.12 -11.23 -23.23
C THR A 46 28.19 -9.74 -23.56
N ASP A 47 29.26 -9.04 -23.16
CA ASP A 47 29.47 -7.58 -23.32
C ASP A 47 28.30 -6.70 -22.84
N ARG A 48 27.37 -7.29 -22.08
CA ARG A 48 26.20 -6.64 -21.51
C ARG A 48 26.58 -6.05 -20.16
N ILE A 49 26.40 -4.75 -20.03
CA ILE A 49 26.56 -4.01 -18.78
C ILE A 49 25.25 -4.10 -18.00
N VAL A 50 25.32 -4.69 -16.81
CA VAL A 50 24.18 -4.80 -15.88
C VAL A 50 24.58 -4.20 -14.53
N GLY A 51 23.60 -3.79 -13.74
CA GLY A 51 23.86 -3.40 -12.34
C GLY A 51 24.45 -4.59 -11.59
N ARG A 52 25.42 -4.33 -10.70
CA ARG A 52 26.05 -5.41 -9.92
C ARG A 52 24.96 -6.15 -9.12
N PRO A 53 24.85 -7.49 -9.24
CA PRO A 53 23.82 -8.25 -8.54
C PRO A 53 24.03 -8.19 -7.03
N SER A 54 22.93 -8.18 -6.26
CA SER A 54 22.94 -7.98 -4.81
C SER A 54 23.76 -9.02 -4.03
N ASP A 55 23.87 -10.24 -4.55
CA ASP A 55 24.71 -11.30 -3.97
C ASP A 55 26.22 -11.03 -4.08
N SER A 56 26.62 -10.11 -4.95
CA SER A 56 28.01 -9.73 -5.20
C SER A 56 28.41 -8.38 -4.60
N TRP A 57 27.50 -7.72 -3.87
CA TRP A 57 27.78 -6.47 -3.16
C TRP A 57 28.79 -6.67 -2.04
N GLU A 58 29.45 -5.60 -1.61
CA GLU A 58 30.35 -5.63 -0.47
C GLU A 58 29.58 -6.07 0.81
N PRO A 59 30.18 -6.88 1.71
CA PRO A 59 29.50 -7.31 2.94
C PRO A 59 28.98 -6.15 3.80
N SER A 60 29.71 -5.03 3.83
CA SER A 60 29.31 -3.80 4.51
C SER A 60 28.02 -3.21 3.91
N HIS A 61 27.88 -3.24 2.59
CA HIS A 61 26.72 -2.73 1.85
C HIS A 61 25.51 -3.64 2.00
N ARG A 62 25.72 -4.96 2.03
CA ARG A 62 24.66 -5.94 2.31
C ARG A 62 24.05 -5.77 3.70
N ALA A 63 24.88 -5.51 4.71
CA ALA A 63 24.40 -5.24 6.07
C ALA A 63 23.58 -3.95 6.13
N ARG A 64 24.02 -2.87 5.42
CA ARG A 64 23.24 -1.63 5.29
C ARG A 64 21.90 -1.88 4.57
N ALA A 65 21.90 -2.66 3.49
CA ALA A 65 20.68 -3.02 2.76
C ALA A 65 19.68 -3.80 3.63
N GLU A 66 20.16 -4.71 4.50
CA GLU A 66 19.29 -5.42 5.44
C GLU A 66 18.51 -4.48 6.35
N VAL A 67 19.18 -3.48 6.91
CA VAL A 67 18.53 -2.47 7.78
C VAL A 67 17.48 -1.67 7.00
N LEU A 68 17.81 -1.28 5.76
CA LEU A 68 16.88 -0.56 4.88
C LEU A 68 15.64 -1.41 4.54
N ASP A 69 15.82 -2.70 4.28
CA ASP A 69 14.70 -3.62 3.99
C ASP A 69 13.74 -3.79 5.18
N TYR A 70 14.24 -3.72 6.42
CA TYR A 70 13.39 -3.66 7.61
C TYR A 70 12.66 -2.32 7.76
N ILE A 71 13.31 -1.21 7.41
CA ILE A 71 12.69 0.12 7.38
C ILE A 71 11.53 0.13 6.37
N LEU A 72 11.72 -0.45 5.18
CA LEU A 72 10.67 -0.59 4.18
C LEU A 72 9.51 -1.45 4.68
N ALA A 73 9.79 -2.59 5.31
CA ALA A 73 8.75 -3.46 5.86
C ALA A 73 7.92 -2.75 6.94
N CYS A 74 8.55 -1.92 7.77
CA CYS A 74 7.85 -1.06 8.73
C CYS A 74 6.97 -0.02 8.02
N ALA A 75 7.49 0.64 6.98
CA ALA A 75 6.70 1.57 6.17
C ALA A 75 5.47 0.89 5.55
N MET A 76 5.64 -0.28 4.92
CA MET A 76 4.55 -1.06 4.32
C MET A 76 3.49 -1.49 5.34
N ALA A 77 3.91 -1.90 6.54
CA ALA A 77 3.00 -2.21 7.64
C ALA A 77 2.13 -1.02 8.03
N LEU A 78 2.74 0.16 8.18
CA LEU A 78 2.03 1.39 8.53
C LEU A 78 1.08 1.84 7.42
N LEU A 79 1.53 1.82 6.15
CA LEU A 79 0.71 2.19 4.99
C LEU A 79 -0.51 1.28 4.84
N THR A 80 -0.31 -0.03 5.00
CA THR A 80 -1.41 -1.00 4.94
C THR A 80 -2.40 -0.81 6.09
N SER A 81 -1.88 -0.50 7.28
CA SER A 81 -2.72 -0.16 8.44
C SER A 81 -3.59 1.07 8.20
N ILE A 82 -3.05 2.09 7.52
CA ILE A 82 -3.79 3.28 7.10
C ILE A 82 -4.94 2.91 6.16
N PHE A 83 -4.70 2.02 5.19
CA PHE A 83 -5.75 1.59 4.27
C PHE A 83 -6.89 0.83 4.95
N PHE A 84 -6.60 -0.06 5.91
CA PHE A 84 -7.64 -0.70 6.73
C PHE A 84 -8.42 0.29 7.59
N LEU A 85 -7.74 1.31 8.12
CA LEU A 85 -8.37 2.37 8.90
C LEU A 85 -9.29 3.23 8.02
N LEU A 86 -8.89 3.48 6.77
CA LEU A 86 -9.68 4.21 5.80
C LEU A 86 -10.92 3.42 5.33
N GLN A 87 -10.81 2.10 5.14
CA GLN A 87 -12.00 1.26 4.91
C GLN A 87 -12.97 1.30 6.09
N SER A 88 -12.44 1.30 7.31
CA SER A 88 -13.23 1.44 8.53
C SER A 88 -13.93 2.81 8.62
N PHE A 89 -13.28 3.87 8.14
CA PHE A 89 -13.88 5.20 8.00
C PHE A 89 -15.06 5.21 7.05
N TYR A 90 -14.92 4.65 5.85
CA TYR A 90 -16.03 4.63 4.89
C TYR A 90 -17.20 3.79 5.40
N HIS A 91 -16.92 2.68 6.07
CA HIS A 91 -17.94 1.90 6.76
C HIS A 91 -18.66 2.73 7.84
N TYR A 92 -17.93 3.51 8.64
CA TYR A 92 -18.50 4.42 9.62
C TYR A 92 -19.46 5.43 9.00
N ILE A 93 -19.04 6.13 7.93
CA ILE A 93 -19.87 7.11 7.23
C ILE A 93 -21.15 6.46 6.71
N SER A 94 -21.04 5.28 6.09
CA SER A 94 -22.18 4.53 5.60
C SER A 94 -23.18 4.18 6.71
N LYS A 95 -22.71 3.81 7.91
CA LYS A 95 -23.58 3.47 9.04
C LYS A 95 -24.14 4.66 9.81
N SER A 96 -23.37 5.74 9.93
CA SER A 96 -23.79 6.98 10.56
C SER A 96 -25.03 7.55 9.87
N VAL A 97 -25.08 7.50 8.53
CA VAL A 97 -26.26 7.90 7.73
C VAL A 97 -27.48 7.03 8.04
N THR A 98 -27.29 5.73 8.34
CA THR A 98 -28.39 4.80 8.68
C THR A 98 -28.79 4.78 10.16
N LYS A 99 -28.18 5.61 11.03
CA LYS A 99 -28.36 5.60 12.51
C LYS A 99 -28.19 4.22 13.18
N SER A 100 -27.44 3.32 12.54
CA SER A 100 -27.20 1.95 13.05
C SER A 100 -25.98 1.90 13.97
N SER A 101 -25.98 1.00 14.97
CA SER A 101 -24.86 0.85 15.92
C SER A 101 -23.53 0.60 15.21
N PHE A 102 -22.61 1.54 15.40
CA PHE A 102 -21.30 1.61 14.73
C PHE A 102 -20.31 0.55 15.24
N MET A 103 -20.09 0.50 16.57
CA MET A 103 -19.06 -0.32 17.23
C MET A 103 -19.33 -1.84 17.24
N SER A 104 -20.58 -2.26 16.98
CA SER A 104 -20.98 -3.67 16.96
C SER A 104 -20.76 -4.34 15.59
N SER A 105 -20.31 -3.60 14.58
CA SER A 105 -20.21 -4.13 13.21
C SER A 105 -19.00 -5.03 13.08
N PHE A 106 -19.24 -6.31 12.76
CA PHE A 106 -18.20 -7.31 12.52
C PHE A 106 -17.12 -6.81 11.54
N GLU A 107 -17.52 -6.10 10.47
CA GLU A 107 -16.61 -5.52 9.47
C GLU A 107 -15.60 -4.52 10.06
N PHE A 108 -16.03 -3.68 11.03
CA PHE A 108 -15.14 -2.73 11.70
C PHE A 108 -14.11 -3.44 12.59
N ARG A 109 -14.56 -4.45 13.35
CA ARG A 109 -13.67 -5.26 14.20
C ARG A 109 -12.67 -6.06 13.36
N LEU A 110 -13.13 -6.62 12.25
CA LEU A 110 -12.29 -7.37 11.31
C LEU A 110 -11.17 -6.49 10.75
N ASN A 111 -11.48 -5.26 10.29
CA ASN A 111 -10.46 -4.36 9.74
C ASN A 111 -9.41 -3.93 10.79
N ILE A 112 -9.82 -3.71 12.04
CA ILE A 112 -8.87 -3.42 13.14
C ILE A 112 -7.97 -4.63 13.41
N VAL A 113 -8.54 -5.83 13.50
CA VAL A 113 -7.77 -7.06 13.70
C VAL A 113 -6.80 -7.29 12.54
N CYS A 114 -7.24 -7.11 11.30
CA CYS A 114 -6.38 -7.20 10.12
C CYS A 114 -5.23 -6.18 10.16
N SER A 115 -5.51 -4.94 10.58
CA SER A 115 -4.47 -3.91 10.77
C SER A 115 -3.40 -4.35 11.78
N LEU A 116 -3.80 -4.90 12.93
CA LEU A 116 -2.87 -5.43 13.94
C LEU A 116 -2.07 -6.63 13.44
N ILE A 117 -2.71 -7.55 12.69
CA ILE A 117 -2.04 -8.70 12.08
C ILE A 117 -0.97 -8.21 11.10
N VAL A 118 -1.29 -7.23 10.27
CA VAL A 118 -0.38 -6.72 9.25
C VAL A 118 0.88 -6.09 9.84
N ILE A 119 0.74 -5.38 10.97
CA ILE A 119 1.89 -4.83 11.70
C ILE A 119 2.87 -5.93 12.12
N ALA A 120 2.39 -7.14 12.44
CA ALA A 120 3.23 -8.27 12.78
C ALA A 120 3.73 -9.06 11.55
N VAL A 121 2.92 -9.18 10.49
CA VAL A 121 3.23 -10.00 9.31
C VAL A 121 4.42 -9.47 8.53
N PHE A 122 4.52 -8.16 8.25
CA PHE A 122 5.62 -7.63 7.44
C PHE A 122 7.01 -7.82 8.08
N PRO A 123 7.22 -7.52 9.38
CA PRO A 123 8.48 -7.85 10.05
C PRO A 123 8.78 -9.35 10.07
N LEU A 124 7.75 -10.19 10.22
CA LEU A 124 7.91 -11.64 10.27
C LEU A 124 8.34 -12.21 8.91
N ILE A 125 7.78 -11.70 7.81
CA ILE A 125 8.23 -12.06 6.45
C ILE A 125 9.72 -11.70 6.28
N GLN A 126 10.16 -10.53 6.73
CA GLN A 126 11.59 -10.18 6.64
C GLN A 126 12.50 -11.03 7.50
N TYR A 127 12.02 -11.45 8.67
CA TYR A 127 12.77 -12.38 9.48
C TYR A 127 12.92 -13.76 8.80
N LEU A 128 11.85 -14.26 8.16
CA LEU A 128 11.87 -15.56 7.47
C LEU A 128 12.79 -15.56 6.23
N PHE A 129 12.80 -14.48 5.45
CA PHE A 129 13.57 -14.39 4.20
C PHE A 129 14.96 -13.76 4.36
N ARG A 130 15.46 -13.65 5.60
CA ARG A 130 16.75 -13.02 5.92
C ARG A 130 17.94 -13.54 5.09
N ASN A 131 17.91 -14.83 4.75
CA ASN A 131 19.03 -15.51 4.09
C ASN A 131 19.14 -15.26 2.58
N ASN A 132 18.12 -14.68 1.93
CA ASN A 132 18.13 -14.47 0.48
C ASN A 132 17.72 -13.03 0.14
N HIS A 133 18.67 -12.26 -0.42
CA HIS A 133 18.46 -10.84 -0.69
C HIS A 133 17.34 -10.57 -1.70
N ALA A 134 17.19 -11.41 -2.73
CA ALA A 134 16.15 -11.22 -3.74
C ALA A 134 14.76 -11.46 -3.16
N LEU A 135 14.60 -12.51 -2.35
CA LEU A 135 13.34 -12.86 -1.70
C LEU A 135 12.96 -11.86 -0.59
N ARG A 136 13.96 -11.27 0.06
CA ARG A 136 13.75 -10.24 1.09
C ARG A 136 13.11 -8.96 0.54
N GLU A 137 13.37 -8.61 -0.71
CA GLU A 137 12.70 -7.47 -1.35
C GLU A 137 11.35 -7.87 -1.96
N ALA A 138 11.32 -8.97 -2.72
CA ALA A 138 10.15 -9.35 -3.51
C ALA A 138 8.99 -9.90 -2.64
N ALA A 139 9.28 -10.66 -1.57
CA ALA A 139 8.23 -11.31 -0.78
C ALA A 139 7.35 -10.34 0.01
N PRO A 140 7.88 -9.32 0.73
CA PRO A 140 7.06 -8.29 1.36
C PRO A 140 6.27 -7.46 0.34
N GLN A 141 6.88 -7.11 -0.80
CA GLN A 141 6.21 -6.37 -1.86
C GLN A 141 5.02 -7.16 -2.44
N MET A 142 5.17 -8.46 -2.63
CA MET A 142 4.09 -9.36 -3.05
C MET A 142 2.99 -9.46 -2.00
N ALA A 143 3.35 -9.58 -0.72
CA ALA A 143 2.37 -9.57 0.37
C ALA A 143 1.59 -8.24 0.41
N PHE A 144 2.28 -7.11 0.25
CA PHE A 144 1.67 -5.79 0.17
C PHE A 144 0.70 -5.67 -1.01
N SER A 145 1.08 -6.12 -2.21
CA SER A 145 0.20 -6.09 -3.37
C SER A 145 -1.05 -6.95 -3.20
N VAL A 146 -0.92 -8.15 -2.63
CA VAL A 146 -2.06 -9.03 -2.35
C VAL A 146 -3.03 -8.38 -1.36
N VAL A 147 -2.51 -7.82 -0.27
CA VAL A 147 -3.34 -7.13 0.72
C VAL A 147 -4.00 -5.88 0.10
N LEU A 148 -3.28 -5.13 -0.73
CA LEU A 148 -3.82 -3.96 -1.40
C LEU A 148 -4.97 -4.31 -2.36
N LEU A 149 -4.85 -5.42 -3.09
CA LEU A 149 -5.93 -5.94 -3.95
C LEU A 149 -7.15 -6.38 -3.14
N ILE A 150 -6.94 -7.08 -2.00
CA ILE A 150 -8.02 -7.43 -1.08
C ILE A 150 -8.74 -6.16 -0.61
N ILE A 151 -8.00 -5.15 -0.17
CA ILE A 151 -8.57 -3.88 0.26
C ILE A 151 -9.31 -3.18 -0.88
N GLY A 152 -8.79 -3.24 -2.12
CA GLY A 152 -9.49 -2.76 -3.32
C GLY A 152 -10.85 -3.43 -3.50
N ILE A 153 -10.96 -4.74 -3.32
CA ILE A 153 -12.23 -5.48 -3.37
C ILE A 153 -13.19 -5.00 -2.27
N LEU A 154 -12.70 -4.77 -1.05
CA LEU A 154 -13.50 -4.16 0.02
C LEU A 154 -13.99 -2.75 -0.37
N GLY A 155 -13.15 -1.95 -1.03
CA GLY A 155 -13.49 -0.63 -1.56
C GLY A 155 -14.63 -0.67 -2.58
N VAL A 156 -14.65 -1.68 -3.47
CA VAL A 156 -15.75 -1.89 -4.43
C VAL A 156 -17.06 -2.18 -3.72
N ARG A 157 -17.05 -3.09 -2.73
CA ARG A 157 -18.23 -3.40 -1.92
C ARG A 157 -18.78 -2.14 -1.22
N THR A 158 -17.89 -1.33 -0.68
CA THR A 158 -18.22 -0.05 -0.04
C THR A 158 -18.85 0.93 -1.04
N HIS A 159 -18.36 1.00 -2.27
CA HIS A 159 -18.93 1.84 -3.33
C HIS A 159 -20.38 1.45 -3.65
N PHE A 160 -20.66 0.16 -3.85
CA PHE A 160 -22.03 -0.31 -4.09
C PHE A 160 -22.98 0.00 -2.93
N ARG A 161 -22.49 -0.11 -1.70
CA ARG A 161 -23.25 0.26 -0.51
C ARG A 161 -23.59 1.75 -0.51
N PHE A 162 -22.66 2.63 -0.84
CA PHE A 162 -22.92 4.07 -0.98
C PHE A 162 -23.94 4.37 -2.08
N GLN A 163 -23.85 3.71 -3.24
CA GLN A 163 -24.86 3.86 -4.29
C GLN A 163 -26.25 3.45 -3.81
N SER A 164 -26.37 2.33 -3.09
CA SER A 164 -27.65 1.88 -2.54
C SER A 164 -28.23 2.88 -1.55
N LEU A 165 -27.39 3.46 -0.68
CA LEU A 165 -27.83 4.46 0.30
C LEU A 165 -28.26 5.77 -0.37
N LEU A 166 -27.54 6.22 -1.39
CA LEU A 166 -27.91 7.41 -2.17
C LEU A 166 -29.25 7.23 -2.88
N LYS A 167 -29.50 6.06 -3.49
CA LYS A 167 -30.80 5.77 -4.12
C LYS A 167 -31.96 5.90 -3.13
N VAL A 168 -31.80 5.40 -1.90
CA VAL A 168 -32.84 5.49 -0.86
C VAL A 168 -33.00 6.93 -0.35
N ALA A 169 -31.89 7.65 -0.14
CA ALA A 169 -31.92 9.04 0.33
C ALA A 169 -32.54 9.99 -0.71
N MET A 170 -32.28 9.76 -2.01
CA MET A 170 -32.88 10.50 -3.13
C MET A 170 -34.38 10.22 -3.32
N LEU A 171 -34.91 9.12 -2.79
CA LEU A 171 -36.36 8.87 -2.78
C LEU A 171 -37.07 9.55 -1.60
N THR A 172 -36.33 9.97 -0.57
CA THR A 172 -36.84 10.56 0.68
C THR A 172 -36.40 12.03 0.80
N ILE A 173 -36.52 12.79 -0.29
CA ILE A 173 -35.99 14.16 -0.35
C ILE A 173 -36.80 15.08 0.59
N SER A 174 -36.13 15.56 1.64
CA SER A 174 -36.49 16.70 2.47
C SER A 174 -35.35 17.71 2.46
N GLU A 175 -35.60 19.00 2.70
CA GLU A 175 -34.56 20.05 2.77
C GLU A 175 -33.43 19.70 3.77
N SER A 176 -33.75 18.96 4.83
CA SER A 176 -32.78 18.47 5.82
C SER A 176 -31.85 17.35 5.31
N THR A 177 -32.25 16.62 4.28
CA THR A 177 -31.54 15.44 3.75
C THR A 177 -30.57 15.81 2.61
N GLN A 178 -30.78 16.96 1.94
CA GLN A 178 -29.98 17.39 0.79
C GLN A 178 -28.49 17.58 1.13
N GLY A 179 -28.17 18.23 2.25
CA GLY A 179 -26.78 18.40 2.69
C GLY A 179 -26.08 17.09 3.12
N VAL A 180 -26.84 16.03 3.42
CA VAL A 180 -26.29 14.69 3.69
C VAL A 180 -26.00 13.96 2.39
N VAL A 181 -26.88 14.10 1.38
CA VAL A 181 -26.72 13.49 0.05
C VAL A 181 -25.47 14.01 -0.66
N GLU A 182 -25.25 15.33 -0.68
CA GLU A 182 -24.07 15.94 -1.32
C GLU A 182 -22.75 15.42 -0.70
N LYS A 183 -22.69 15.33 0.63
CA LYS A 183 -21.52 14.77 1.33
C LYS A 183 -21.31 13.29 1.01
N LEU A 184 -22.39 12.53 0.95
CA LEU A 184 -22.34 11.09 0.66
C LEU A 184 -21.88 10.82 -0.78
N GLU A 185 -22.31 11.66 -1.73
CA GLU A 185 -21.85 11.63 -3.11
C GLU A 185 -20.35 11.94 -3.23
N TYR A 186 -19.88 12.98 -2.54
CA TYR A 186 -18.44 13.27 -2.46
C TYR A 186 -17.63 12.08 -1.93
N PHE A 187 -18.07 11.43 -0.84
CA PHE A 187 -17.37 10.25 -0.31
C PHE A 187 -17.42 9.04 -1.24
N LYS A 188 -18.52 8.85 -1.97
CA LYS A 188 -18.66 7.80 -3.00
C LYS A 188 -17.63 7.99 -4.12
N ASP A 189 -17.48 9.21 -4.62
CA ASP A 189 -16.57 9.51 -5.72
C ASP A 189 -15.11 9.42 -5.27
N MET A 190 -14.79 9.91 -4.07
CA MET A 190 -13.45 9.75 -3.48
C MET A 190 -13.08 8.27 -3.30
N ASN A 191 -14.01 7.44 -2.81
CA ASN A 191 -13.77 6.00 -2.68
C ASN A 191 -13.60 5.31 -4.05
N LYS A 192 -14.27 5.78 -5.10
CA LYS A 192 -14.13 5.24 -6.46
C LYS A 192 -12.72 5.48 -7.01
N ILE A 193 -12.22 6.71 -6.89
CA ILE A 193 -10.87 7.09 -7.32
C ILE A 193 -9.82 6.28 -6.55
N LEU A 194 -9.94 6.24 -5.23
CA LEU A 194 -9.04 5.49 -4.36
C LEU A 194 -9.01 4.00 -4.71
N THR A 195 -10.19 3.38 -4.85
CA THR A 195 -10.29 1.95 -5.18
C THR A 195 -9.65 1.65 -6.54
N GLY A 196 -9.87 2.50 -7.55
CA GLY A 196 -9.24 2.36 -8.86
C GLY A 196 -7.71 2.44 -8.79
N ALA A 197 -7.19 3.40 -8.03
CA ALA A 197 -5.75 3.56 -7.84
C ALA A 197 -5.11 2.40 -7.04
N MET A 198 -5.83 1.84 -6.06
CA MET A 198 -5.38 0.65 -5.32
C MET A 198 -5.26 -0.58 -6.23
N PHE A 199 -6.20 -0.78 -7.16
CA PHE A 199 -6.07 -1.84 -8.16
C PHE A 199 -4.90 -1.61 -9.11
N GLY A 200 -4.73 -0.38 -9.62
CA GLY A 200 -3.62 -0.03 -10.51
C GLY A 200 -2.26 -0.26 -9.86
N THR A 201 -2.08 0.18 -8.62
CA THR A 201 -0.87 -0.05 -7.81
C THR A 201 -0.69 -1.53 -7.50
N GLY A 202 -1.75 -2.20 -7.02
CA GLY A 202 -1.70 -3.59 -6.60
C GLY A 202 -1.39 -4.56 -7.74
N VAL A 203 -1.98 -4.36 -8.93
CA VAL A 203 -1.70 -5.19 -10.10
C VAL A 203 -0.27 -4.97 -10.61
N SER A 204 0.16 -3.71 -10.74
CA SER A 204 1.50 -3.39 -11.23
C SER A 204 2.58 -3.97 -10.32
N LEU A 205 2.40 -3.83 -9.00
CA LEU A 205 3.32 -4.37 -8.01
C LEU A 205 3.26 -5.91 -7.92
N ALA A 206 2.07 -6.51 -8.03
CA ALA A 206 1.93 -7.97 -8.03
C ALA A 206 2.65 -8.61 -9.22
N ILE A 207 2.56 -8.01 -10.41
CA ILE A 207 3.26 -8.50 -11.60
C ILE A 207 4.78 -8.38 -11.41
N ALA A 208 5.26 -7.22 -10.94
CA ALA A 208 6.69 -6.98 -10.73
C ALA A 208 7.29 -7.91 -9.65
N SER A 209 6.59 -8.07 -8.53
CA SER A 209 7.05 -8.92 -7.43
C SER A 209 6.91 -10.42 -7.74
N ALA A 210 5.89 -10.85 -8.48
CA ALA A 210 5.78 -12.23 -8.96
C ALA A 210 6.94 -12.59 -9.91
N ASP A 211 7.35 -11.68 -10.79
CA ASP A 211 8.53 -11.87 -11.64
C ASP A 211 9.83 -11.93 -10.81
N GLY A 212 9.95 -11.08 -9.79
CA GLY A 212 11.10 -11.09 -8.85
C GLY A 212 11.22 -12.36 -8.00
N LEU A 213 10.12 -13.09 -7.78
CA LEU A 213 10.12 -14.38 -7.08
C LEU A 213 10.50 -15.56 -7.98
N MET A 214 10.46 -15.41 -9.30
CA MET A 214 10.81 -16.47 -10.24
C MET A 214 12.33 -16.60 -10.39
N PRO A 215 12.88 -17.82 -10.54
CA PRO A 215 14.31 -18.04 -10.72
C PRO A 215 14.86 -17.47 -12.04
N ASN A 216 13.97 -17.22 -13.02
CA ASN A 216 14.31 -16.58 -14.28
C ASN A 216 13.31 -15.43 -14.54
N PRO A 217 13.57 -14.23 -14.00
CA PRO A 217 12.68 -13.09 -14.21
C PRO A 217 12.70 -12.70 -15.69
N VAL A 218 11.54 -12.72 -16.34
CA VAL A 218 11.40 -12.37 -17.75
C VAL A 218 11.18 -10.87 -17.89
N ILE A 219 10.38 -10.29 -16.99
CA ILE A 219 10.02 -8.88 -17.04
C ILE A 219 11.19 -8.01 -16.59
N ALA A 220 11.90 -8.38 -15.52
CA ALA A 220 13.08 -7.64 -15.06
C ALA A 220 14.23 -7.64 -16.08
N ARG A 221 14.30 -8.64 -16.99
CA ARG A 221 15.29 -8.66 -18.09
C ARG A 221 14.95 -7.65 -19.18
N HIS A 222 13.69 -7.33 -19.38
CA HIS A 222 13.23 -6.35 -20.36
C HIS A 222 13.09 -4.97 -19.71
N LYS A 223 14.08 -4.10 -19.90
CA LYS A 223 14.10 -2.74 -19.35
C LYS A 223 12.77 -1.99 -19.56
N PHE A 224 12.25 -2.02 -20.78
CA PHE A 224 10.97 -1.38 -21.10
C PHE A 224 9.79 -1.92 -20.27
N ALA A 225 9.69 -3.24 -20.09
CA ALA A 225 8.59 -3.84 -19.34
C ALA A 225 8.69 -3.50 -17.84
N SER A 226 9.90 -3.53 -17.29
CA SER A 226 10.18 -3.11 -15.92
C SER A 226 9.84 -1.63 -15.70
N ASP A 227 10.34 -0.75 -16.57
CA ASP A 227 10.11 0.70 -16.48
C ASP A 227 8.63 1.04 -16.65
N PHE A 228 7.91 0.36 -17.55
CA PHE A 228 6.48 0.54 -17.74
C PHE A 228 5.67 0.16 -16.49
N LEU A 229 5.99 -0.97 -15.85
CA LEU A 229 5.33 -1.39 -14.62
C LEU A 229 5.61 -0.44 -13.46
N ILE A 230 6.87 -0.02 -13.28
CA ILE A 230 7.26 0.93 -12.23
C ILE A 230 6.59 2.30 -12.47
N THR A 231 6.51 2.76 -13.71
CA THR A 231 5.84 4.02 -14.05
C THR A 231 4.35 3.98 -13.72
N ASN A 232 3.66 2.88 -14.07
CA ASN A 232 2.25 2.69 -13.71
C ASN A 232 2.08 2.65 -12.19
N LEU A 233 2.93 1.92 -11.49
CA LEU A 233 2.92 1.86 -10.03
C LEU A 233 3.03 3.25 -9.42
N ASN A 234 4.02 4.04 -9.82
CA ASN A 234 4.25 5.39 -9.31
C ASN A 234 3.07 6.33 -9.61
N PHE A 235 2.49 6.23 -10.81
CA PHE A 235 1.33 7.04 -11.19
C PHE A 235 0.11 6.75 -10.30
N PHE A 236 -0.20 5.48 -10.06
CA PHE A 236 -1.33 5.13 -9.20
C PHE A 236 -1.03 5.38 -7.72
N GLU A 237 0.21 5.20 -7.28
CA GLU A 237 0.61 5.56 -5.92
C GLU A 237 0.46 7.07 -5.68
N PHE A 238 0.80 7.92 -6.65
CA PHE A 238 0.56 9.35 -6.58
C PHE A 238 -0.93 9.71 -6.44
N ILE A 239 -1.83 8.98 -7.09
CA ILE A 239 -3.28 9.21 -6.96
C ILE A 239 -3.79 8.87 -5.55
N ILE A 240 -3.14 7.93 -4.85
CA ILE A 240 -3.55 7.50 -3.51
C ILE A 240 -3.20 8.54 -2.43
N TRP A 241 -2.11 9.28 -2.59
CA TRP A 241 -1.54 10.17 -1.56
C TRP A 241 -1.78 11.66 -1.83
#